data_AF-A0A962V6J0-F1
#
_entry.id   AF-A0A962V6J0-F1
#
_cell.length_a   1.000
_cell.length_b   1.000
_cell.length_c   1.000
_cell.angle_alpha   90.00
_cell.angle_beta   90.00
_cell.angle_gamma   90.00
#
_symmetry.space_group_name_H-M   'P 1'
#
loop_
_entity.id
_entity.type
_entity.pdbx_description
1 polymer ?
#
loop_
_entity_poly.entity_id
_entity_poly.type
_entity_poly.pdbx_seq_one_letter_code
_entity_poly.pdbx_strand_id
1 'polypeptide(L)'
;MFKWYEEKYGKKVETRSHDAEAAKDAERERKLEKNRQLLEQIEQEKKRTPPNSAASQKPDSQPAQQHPDDQAFLEDMQRIENYVANLSPAEEDRMLAEFDRRFAKDFPPFQPGTPPEEVRRIKLVTVANYHDTQNFLAGLMDEDTPKPDPKPDPKLQAKFDTINKFFDNKLNTLECHFKWKTSRKDLNPTAIFSRSLQDMPPVQREACRIAHLLDANDILEDHFFNAFKLALAYNMGDCNLRVLDGGPEGDRLNLKSWHEVLAELLQNRNVPTAGQMADQMLEVANDIMQAHPDSEAAVLIKDRLYGGNSWLKPEDIPESIFGDQNSGSLILGPLEGTATDLCYSGEGSLITIAPSGTGKTQCHVLPNLLNYPGPVVVLDVKGECYDKTAKWRSENVGPVYRFAPFDSDNSACFNPLSFVRNDPEYVWEDAAFLVDMLLVTQNEKDPTWEESAKNLLTCIIAWAVTYKEAPGLEAVLDVLGGLHWDEFINESLTGENSPRQLTRRANAFLEMTETAPKQRQGIL
;
A
#
# COMPACT_ATOMS: atom_id res chain seq x y z
N MET A 1 -24.11 -21.17 -24.30
CA MET A 1 -23.50 -20.56 -23.10
C MET A 1 -24.32 -19.37 -22.62
N PHE A 2 -24.48 -18.27 -23.37
CA PHE A 2 -25.37 -17.17 -22.93
C PHE A 2 -26.79 -17.62 -22.61
N LYS A 3 -27.44 -18.39 -23.49
CA LYS A 3 -28.76 -19.00 -23.17
C LYS A 3 -28.77 -19.78 -21.84
N TRP A 4 -27.74 -20.59 -21.58
CA TRP A 4 -27.62 -21.33 -20.32
C TRP A 4 -27.42 -20.39 -19.12
N TYR A 5 -26.66 -19.31 -19.28
CA TYR A 5 -26.46 -18.30 -18.25
C TYR A 5 -27.77 -17.51 -17.97
N GLU A 6 -28.47 -17.10 -19.03
CA GLU A 6 -29.78 -16.44 -18.94
C GLU A 6 -30.82 -17.35 -18.26
N GLU A 7 -30.84 -18.63 -18.60
CA GLU A 7 -31.70 -19.65 -17.97
C GLU A 7 -31.37 -19.89 -16.50
N LYS A 8 -30.07 -19.94 -16.15
CA LYS A 8 -29.62 -20.22 -14.79
C LYS A 8 -29.78 -19.03 -13.83
N TYR A 9 -29.42 -17.83 -14.27
CA TYR A 9 -29.37 -16.64 -13.42
C TYR A 9 -30.50 -15.63 -13.70
N GLY A 10 -31.36 -15.89 -14.70
CA GLY A 10 -32.48 -14.99 -15.03
C GLY A 10 -32.08 -13.64 -15.62
N LYS A 11 -30.83 -13.47 -16.06
CA LYS A 11 -30.26 -12.21 -16.55
C LYS A 11 -30.10 -12.25 -18.06
N LYS A 12 -30.78 -11.37 -18.82
CA LYS A 12 -30.60 -11.24 -20.28
C LYS A 12 -29.25 -10.63 -20.65
N VAL A 13 -28.60 -11.16 -21.69
CA VAL A 13 -27.31 -10.65 -22.20
C VAL A 13 -27.41 -10.35 -23.70
N GLU A 14 -27.41 -9.07 -24.06
CA GLU A 14 -27.43 -8.62 -25.47
C GLU A 14 -26.01 -8.20 -25.94
N THR A 15 -25.56 -8.68 -27.10
CA THR A 15 -24.24 -8.37 -27.69
C THR A 15 -24.35 -7.26 -28.75
N ARG A 16 -23.26 -6.53 -29.05
CA ARG A 16 -23.21 -5.54 -30.14
C ARG A 16 -23.28 -6.20 -31.53
N SER A 17 -23.95 -5.56 -32.51
CA SER A 17 -24.17 -6.09 -33.88
C SER A 17 -23.11 -5.66 -34.90
N HIS A 18 -22.70 -6.57 -35.80
CA HIS A 18 -21.66 -6.38 -36.82
C HIS A 18 -21.89 -5.28 -37.88
N ASP A 19 -23.13 -4.85 -38.14
CA ASP A 19 -23.41 -3.93 -39.25
C ASP A 19 -22.94 -2.48 -39.02
N ALA A 20 -22.64 -2.09 -37.78
CA ALA A 20 -22.15 -0.75 -37.44
C ALA A 20 -20.64 -0.55 -37.73
N GLU A 21 -19.93 -1.61 -38.07
CA GLU A 21 -18.47 -1.65 -38.19
C GLU A 21 -18.00 -1.23 -39.61
N ALA A 22 -18.69 -1.71 -40.65
CA ALA A 22 -18.34 -1.42 -42.05
C ALA A 22 -18.50 0.06 -42.46
N ALA A 23 -19.42 0.79 -41.83
CA ALA A 23 -19.61 2.22 -42.11
C ALA A 23 -18.49 3.09 -41.51
N LYS A 24 -17.81 2.61 -40.46
CA LYS A 24 -16.76 3.36 -39.76
C LYS A 24 -15.40 3.25 -40.44
N ASP A 25 -15.11 2.11 -41.07
CA ASP A 25 -13.85 1.90 -41.80
C ASP A 25 -13.65 2.87 -42.97
N ALA A 26 -14.73 3.24 -43.66
CA ALA A 26 -14.68 4.22 -44.75
C ALA A 26 -14.37 5.65 -44.27
N GLU A 27 -14.73 5.99 -43.03
CA GLU A 27 -14.45 7.31 -42.44
C GLU A 27 -13.02 7.38 -41.88
N ARG A 28 -12.46 6.24 -41.45
CA ARG A 28 -11.09 6.10 -40.95
C ARG A 28 -10.03 6.40 -42.01
N GLU A 29 -10.20 5.92 -43.25
CA GLU A 29 -9.26 6.21 -44.35
C GLU A 29 -9.20 7.71 -44.68
N ARG A 30 -10.34 8.42 -44.61
CA ARG A 30 -10.38 9.86 -44.88
C ARG A 30 -9.60 10.69 -43.86
N LYS A 31 -9.55 10.27 -42.59
CA LYS A 31 -8.84 10.99 -41.52
C LYS A 31 -7.33 10.78 -41.60
N LEU A 32 -6.88 9.57 -41.94
CA LEU A 32 -5.46 9.24 -42.11
C LEU A 32 -4.79 10.08 -43.20
N GLU A 33 -5.48 10.32 -44.32
CA GLU A 33 -4.95 11.13 -45.42
C GLU A 33 -4.73 12.59 -45.01
N LYS A 34 -5.60 13.12 -44.15
CA LYS A 34 -5.54 14.51 -43.68
C LYS A 34 -4.36 14.76 -42.72
N ASN A 35 -4.04 13.78 -41.86
CA ASN A 35 -2.91 13.89 -40.94
C ASN A 35 -1.56 13.82 -41.65
N ARG A 36 -1.46 13.05 -42.74
CA ARG A 36 -0.25 12.94 -43.55
C ARG A 36 0.18 14.29 -44.13
N GLN A 37 -0.80 15.09 -44.57
CA GLN A 37 -0.58 16.43 -45.14
C GLN A 37 -0.12 17.47 -44.10
N LEU A 38 -0.52 17.32 -42.83
CA LEU A 38 -0.17 18.26 -41.76
C LEU A 38 1.30 18.10 -41.31
N LEU A 39 1.80 16.86 -41.27
CA LEU A 39 3.18 16.56 -40.89
C LEU A 39 4.20 17.13 -41.89
N GLU A 40 3.88 17.11 -43.18
CA GLU A 40 4.72 17.71 -44.23
C GLU A 40 4.86 19.24 -44.09
N GLN A 41 3.87 19.92 -43.52
CA GLN A 41 3.93 21.37 -43.29
C GLN A 41 4.87 21.73 -42.13
N ILE A 42 4.85 20.94 -41.04
CA ILE A 42 5.65 21.19 -39.83
C ILE A 42 7.16 21.05 -40.11
N GLU A 43 7.56 20.09 -40.95
CA GLU A 43 8.97 19.91 -41.34
C GLU A 43 9.54 21.09 -42.13
N GLN A 44 8.69 21.85 -42.83
CA GLN A 44 9.13 23.02 -43.59
C GLN A 44 9.42 24.24 -42.70
N GLU A 45 8.75 24.36 -41.55
CA GLU A 45 8.88 25.50 -40.65
C GLU A 45 10.14 25.42 -39.76
N LYS A 46 10.55 24.22 -39.33
CA LYS A 46 11.74 24.02 -38.48
C LYS A 46 13.07 24.43 -39.12
N LYS A 47 13.13 24.59 -40.46
CA LYS A 47 14.36 24.96 -41.18
C LYS A 47 14.71 26.46 -41.13
N ARG A 48 13.93 27.31 -40.44
CA ARG A 48 13.99 28.78 -40.62
C ARG A 48 14.59 29.63 -39.48
N THR A 49 15.03 29.09 -38.34
CA THR A 49 15.37 29.97 -37.18
C THR A 49 16.71 29.62 -36.49
N PRO A 50 17.63 30.59 -36.27
CA PRO A 50 18.87 30.38 -35.50
C PRO A 50 18.84 31.01 -34.07
N PRO A 51 19.72 30.58 -33.13
CA PRO A 51 19.61 30.89 -31.70
C PRO A 51 20.49 32.07 -31.23
N ASN A 52 20.12 32.71 -30.11
CA ASN A 52 20.88 33.81 -29.50
C ASN A 52 21.04 33.65 -27.97
N SER A 53 22.18 34.13 -27.46
CA SER A 53 22.74 33.94 -26.12
C SER A 53 22.55 35.16 -25.19
N ALA A 54 22.28 34.97 -23.89
CA ALA A 54 22.73 35.90 -22.82
C ALA A 54 22.57 35.33 -21.40
N ALA A 55 23.46 35.76 -20.50
CA ALA A 55 23.80 35.17 -19.20
C ALA A 55 23.22 35.87 -17.95
N SER A 56 23.04 35.05 -16.90
CA SER A 56 23.20 35.19 -15.44
C SER A 56 23.07 36.53 -14.69
N GLN A 57 22.33 36.51 -13.57
CA GLN A 57 22.71 37.07 -12.25
C GLN A 57 21.73 36.66 -11.11
N LYS A 58 22.24 36.30 -9.91
CA LYS A 58 21.52 35.94 -8.66
C LYS A 58 21.69 37.02 -7.58
N PRO A 59 20.77 37.13 -6.59
CA PRO A 59 21.16 37.55 -5.24
C PRO A 59 20.59 36.70 -4.07
N ASP A 60 21.24 36.91 -2.92
CA ASP A 60 21.34 36.14 -1.67
C ASP A 60 20.09 35.87 -0.81
N SER A 61 20.24 34.85 0.06
CA SER A 61 19.33 34.28 1.06
C SER A 61 19.44 34.89 2.46
N GLN A 62 18.34 34.92 3.22
CA GLN A 62 18.31 35.05 4.69
C GLN A 62 17.59 33.85 5.36
N PRO A 63 17.95 33.45 6.60
CA PRO A 63 17.46 32.22 7.24
C PRO A 63 16.22 32.41 8.14
N ALA A 64 15.44 31.34 8.31
CA ALA A 64 14.18 31.25 9.06
C ALA A 64 14.35 30.79 10.53
N GLN A 65 13.38 31.13 11.40
CA GLN A 65 13.33 30.83 12.85
C GLN A 65 12.54 29.55 13.19
N GLN A 66 12.92 28.84 14.27
CA GLN A 66 12.37 27.54 14.74
C GLN A 66 11.19 27.64 15.75
N HIS A 67 10.36 26.60 15.82
CA HIS A 67 9.11 26.51 16.60
C HIS A 67 9.25 25.62 17.88
N PRO A 68 8.36 25.73 18.90
CA PRO A 68 8.52 25.11 20.23
C PRO A 68 8.34 23.58 20.35
N ASP A 69 7.71 22.91 19.38
CA ASP A 69 7.44 21.46 19.43
C ASP A 69 8.69 20.60 19.18
N ASP A 70 9.73 21.20 18.60
CA ASP A 70 11.04 20.56 18.40
C ASP A 70 11.73 20.23 19.75
N GLN A 71 11.40 20.94 20.83
CA GLN A 71 12.17 20.89 22.07
C GLN A 71 11.90 19.63 22.91
N ALA A 72 10.65 19.18 23.00
CA ALA A 72 10.31 17.95 23.72
C ALA A 72 10.82 16.69 22.99
N PHE A 73 10.77 16.71 21.64
CA PHE A 73 11.37 15.67 20.80
C PHE A 73 12.89 15.59 20.99
N LEU A 74 13.57 16.75 21.01
CA LEU A 74 14.99 16.82 21.25
C LEU A 74 15.37 16.28 22.65
N GLU A 75 14.56 16.54 23.68
CA GLU A 75 14.79 16.04 25.04
C GLU A 75 14.69 14.50 25.16
N ASP A 76 13.68 13.87 24.55
CA ASP A 76 13.52 12.41 24.58
C ASP A 76 14.58 11.69 23.72
N MET A 77 14.95 12.26 22.56
CA MET A 77 16.09 11.78 21.77
C MET A 77 17.40 11.91 22.54
N GLN A 78 17.62 13.02 23.23
CA GLN A 78 18.82 13.20 24.06
C GLN A 78 18.91 12.15 25.18
N ARG A 79 17.78 11.72 25.75
CA ARG A 79 17.74 10.66 26.77
C ARG A 79 18.20 9.31 26.22
N ILE A 80 17.69 8.91 25.06
CA ILE A 80 18.05 7.64 24.41
C ILE A 80 19.53 7.67 23.99
N GLU A 81 19.99 8.78 23.43
CA GLU A 81 21.39 8.99 23.07
C GLU A 81 22.32 8.90 24.29
N ASN A 82 21.93 9.47 25.42
CA ASN A 82 22.68 9.35 26.67
C ASN A 82 22.69 7.91 27.21
N TYR A 83 21.63 7.13 27.02
CA TYR A 83 21.61 5.72 27.39
C TYR A 83 22.58 4.90 26.52
N VAL A 84 22.51 5.06 25.19
CA VAL A 84 23.40 4.38 24.24
C VAL A 84 24.87 4.70 24.50
N ALA A 85 25.18 5.96 24.84
CA ALA A 85 26.54 6.40 25.15
C ALA A 85 27.14 5.74 26.41
N ASN A 86 26.32 5.13 27.28
CA ASN A 86 26.75 4.51 28.53
C ASN A 86 26.64 2.97 28.54
N LEU A 87 26.37 2.34 27.39
CA LEU A 87 26.28 0.88 27.28
C LEU A 87 27.63 0.20 27.55
N SER A 88 27.60 -0.96 28.21
CA SER A 88 28.79 -1.82 28.29
C SER A 88 29.03 -2.54 26.95
N PRO A 89 30.28 -2.94 26.63
CA PRO A 89 30.58 -3.64 25.37
C PRO A 89 29.74 -4.91 25.15
N ALA A 90 29.41 -5.63 26.23
CA ALA A 90 28.60 -6.85 26.16
C ALA A 90 27.10 -6.61 25.95
N GLU A 91 26.59 -5.42 26.31
CA GLU A 91 25.21 -5.01 26.02
C GLU A 91 25.12 -4.50 24.58
N GLU A 92 26.14 -3.76 24.16
CA GLU A 92 26.26 -3.24 22.81
C GLU A 92 26.28 -4.34 21.75
N ASP A 93 27.12 -5.37 21.93
CA ASP A 93 27.17 -6.53 21.02
C ASP A 93 25.83 -7.28 20.95
N ARG A 94 25.11 -7.37 22.08
CA ARG A 94 23.79 -7.99 22.14
C ARG A 94 22.74 -7.19 21.36
N MET A 95 22.74 -5.87 21.52
CA MET A 95 21.80 -4.99 20.82
C MET A 95 22.08 -4.95 19.31
N LEU A 96 23.34 -4.98 18.88
CA LEU A 96 23.69 -5.06 17.46
C LEU A 96 23.22 -6.38 16.83
N ALA A 97 23.40 -7.50 17.53
CA ALA A 97 22.88 -8.79 17.08
C ALA A 97 21.35 -8.83 17.02
N GLU A 98 20.67 -8.16 17.97
CA GLU A 98 19.22 -8.00 17.96
C GLU A 98 18.75 -7.15 16.78
N PHE A 99 19.48 -6.08 16.45
CA PHE A 99 19.19 -5.26 15.27
C PHE A 99 19.24 -6.09 13.99
N ASP A 100 20.32 -6.85 13.81
CA ASP A 100 20.51 -7.67 12.61
C ASP A 100 19.46 -8.78 12.49
N ARG A 101 18.95 -9.28 13.62
CA ARG A 101 17.87 -10.28 13.66
C ARG A 101 16.49 -9.67 13.37
N ARG A 102 16.16 -8.51 13.96
CA ARG A 102 14.79 -7.98 14.01
C ARG A 102 14.50 -6.85 13.03
N PHE A 103 15.48 -6.04 12.66
CA PHE A 103 15.25 -4.80 11.91
C PHE A 103 15.97 -4.76 10.56
N ALA A 104 17.00 -5.58 10.33
CA ALA A 104 17.83 -5.49 9.13
C ALA A 104 17.10 -5.69 7.80
N LYS A 105 15.95 -6.38 7.79
CA LYS A 105 15.15 -6.56 6.57
C LYS A 105 14.33 -5.31 6.21
N ASP A 106 13.89 -4.56 7.21
CA ASP A 106 12.98 -3.43 7.06
C ASP A 106 13.71 -2.08 7.13
N PHE A 107 14.99 -2.09 7.50
CA PHE A 107 15.81 -0.88 7.60
C PHE A 107 16.40 -0.52 6.23
N PRO A 108 16.25 0.73 5.76
CA PRO A 108 16.82 1.16 4.49
C PRO A 108 18.36 1.04 4.52
N PRO A 109 19.00 0.70 3.39
CA PRO A 109 20.45 0.60 3.33
C PRO A 109 21.11 1.96 3.67
N PHE A 110 22.12 1.93 4.53
CA PHE A 110 22.87 3.13 4.90
C PHE A 110 23.54 3.75 3.67
N GLN A 111 23.59 5.09 3.62
CA GLN A 111 24.19 5.79 2.50
C GLN A 111 25.67 5.41 2.34
N PRO A 112 26.16 5.22 1.09
CA PRO A 112 27.57 4.96 0.85
C PRO A 112 28.46 6.05 1.44
N GLY A 113 29.40 5.68 2.31
CA GLY A 113 30.29 6.64 3.00
C GLY A 113 29.82 7.05 4.40
N THR A 114 28.68 6.53 4.88
CA THR A 114 28.30 6.69 6.29
C THR A 114 29.38 6.08 7.20
N PRO A 115 29.95 6.84 8.15
CA PRO A 115 30.97 6.35 9.07
C PRO A 115 30.50 5.09 9.82
N PRO A 116 31.37 4.06 10.00
CA PRO A 116 30.99 2.84 10.73
C PRO A 116 30.46 3.10 12.14
N GLU A 117 31.01 4.10 12.84
CA GLU A 117 30.54 4.54 14.16
C GLU A 117 29.12 5.14 14.12
N GLU A 118 28.76 5.81 13.02
CA GLU A 118 27.43 6.41 12.86
C GLU A 118 26.39 5.34 12.52
N VAL A 119 26.73 4.39 11.64
CA VAL A 119 25.92 3.18 11.40
C VAL A 119 25.68 2.42 12.71
N ARG A 120 26.75 2.21 13.49
CA ARG A 120 26.71 1.53 14.79
C ARG A 120 25.78 2.25 15.77
N ARG A 121 25.92 3.58 15.89
CA ARG A 121 25.04 4.42 16.72
C ARG A 121 23.58 4.32 16.29
N ILE A 122 23.28 4.42 15.00
CA ILE A 122 21.89 4.34 14.49
C ILE A 122 21.25 2.99 14.84
N LYS A 123 21.98 1.88 14.67
CA LYS A 123 21.51 0.54 15.06
C LYS A 123 21.16 0.47 16.55
N LEU A 124 22.07 0.96 17.40
CA LEU A 124 21.89 0.94 18.86
C LEU A 124 20.75 1.83 19.33
N VAL A 125 20.63 3.04 18.79
CA VAL A 125 19.52 3.96 19.08
C VAL A 125 18.19 3.36 18.65
N THR A 126 18.14 2.68 17.50
CA THR A 126 16.92 1.99 17.02
C THR A 126 16.47 0.90 18.00
N VAL A 127 17.39 0.04 18.44
CA VAL A 127 17.07 -1.03 19.42
C VAL A 127 16.76 -0.45 20.80
N ALA A 128 17.47 0.58 21.25
CA ALA A 128 17.22 1.26 22.52
C ALA A 128 15.83 1.91 22.53
N ASN A 129 15.45 2.60 21.46
CA ASN A 129 14.13 3.20 21.31
C ASN A 129 13.03 2.12 21.27
N TYR A 130 13.29 0.98 20.62
CA TYR A 130 12.40 -0.17 20.65
C TYR A 130 12.23 -0.71 22.07
N HIS A 131 13.31 -0.96 22.82
CA HIS A 131 13.23 -1.42 24.21
C HIS A 131 12.57 -0.40 25.14
N ASP A 132 12.85 0.89 24.98
CA ASP A 132 12.19 1.97 25.75
C ASP A 132 10.69 2.00 25.48
N THR A 133 10.30 1.80 24.21
CA THR A 133 8.89 1.66 23.81
C THR A 133 8.26 0.40 24.42
N GLN A 134 8.96 -0.76 24.40
CA GLN A 134 8.46 -1.99 25.03
C GLN A 134 8.31 -1.85 26.56
N ASN A 135 9.26 -1.20 27.23
CA ASN A 135 9.22 -0.96 28.67
C ASN A 135 8.11 0.03 29.05
N PHE A 136 7.92 1.07 28.24
CA PHE A 136 6.78 1.97 28.35
C PHE A 136 5.47 1.20 28.23
N LEU A 137 5.30 0.38 27.18
CA LEU A 137 4.11 -0.45 26.96
C LEU A 137 3.87 -1.45 28.10
N ALA A 138 4.92 -2.08 28.65
CA ALA A 138 4.83 -2.96 29.80
C ALA A 138 4.34 -2.24 31.07
N GLY A 139 4.63 -0.94 31.22
CA GLY A 139 4.17 -0.11 32.34
C GLY A 139 2.69 0.29 32.30
N LEU A 140 2.03 0.19 31.15
CA LEU A 140 0.69 0.74 30.86
C LEU A 140 -0.49 -0.19 31.22
N MET A 141 -0.22 -1.40 31.72
CA MET A 141 -1.26 -2.39 32.02
C MET A 141 -1.33 -2.71 33.54
N ASP A 142 -2.53 -3.04 34.04
CA ASP A 142 -2.75 -3.49 35.42
C ASP A 142 -2.40 -4.98 35.52
N GLU A 143 -1.61 -5.37 36.53
CA GLU A 143 -1.25 -6.77 36.83
C GLU A 143 -2.44 -7.59 37.36
N ASP A 144 -3.61 -6.98 37.61
CA ASP A 144 -4.77 -7.58 38.27
C ASP A 144 -5.84 -8.15 37.31
N THR A 145 -5.45 -8.67 36.15
CA THR A 145 -6.34 -9.57 35.40
C THR A 145 -6.13 -10.99 35.95
N PRO A 146 -7.13 -11.65 36.56
CA PRO A 146 -6.91 -12.95 37.19
C PRO A 146 -6.48 -13.99 36.14
N LYS A 147 -5.22 -14.42 36.20
CA LYS A 147 -4.74 -15.60 35.46
C LYS A 147 -5.36 -16.84 36.11
N PRO A 148 -6.11 -17.69 35.38
CA PRO A 148 -6.60 -18.95 35.94
C PRO A 148 -5.41 -19.87 36.21
N ASP A 149 -5.32 -20.41 37.44
CA ASP A 149 -4.26 -21.31 37.89
C ASP A 149 -3.96 -22.44 36.90
N PRO A 150 -2.68 -22.80 36.70
CA PRO A 150 -2.31 -23.88 35.79
C PRO A 150 -2.54 -25.22 36.48
N LYS A 151 -3.50 -25.98 35.94
CA LYS A 151 -3.49 -27.45 36.03
C LYS A 151 -3.42 -28.02 34.62
N PRO A 152 -2.66 -29.10 34.40
CA PRO A 152 -2.54 -29.73 33.09
C PRO A 152 -3.85 -30.46 32.77
N ASP A 153 -4.55 -30.10 31.68
CA ASP A 153 -5.83 -30.69 31.30
C ASP A 153 -6.13 -30.48 29.79
N PRO A 154 -6.91 -31.35 29.11
CA PRO A 154 -7.15 -31.40 27.66
C PRO A 154 -8.10 -30.29 27.15
N LYS A 155 -7.92 -29.07 27.66
CA LYS A 155 -8.73 -27.86 27.40
C LYS A 155 -8.29 -27.06 26.18
N LEU A 156 -7.19 -27.43 25.51
CA LEU A 156 -6.62 -26.63 24.42
C LEU A 156 -7.63 -26.42 23.30
N GLN A 157 -8.18 -27.51 22.75
CA GLN A 157 -9.18 -27.44 21.68
C GLN A 157 -10.41 -26.61 22.10
N ALA A 158 -10.91 -26.75 23.32
CA ALA A 158 -12.05 -25.97 23.80
C ALA A 158 -11.76 -24.46 23.92
N LYS A 159 -10.54 -24.09 24.32
CA LYS A 159 -10.07 -22.70 24.29
C LYS A 159 -9.98 -22.18 22.86
N PHE A 160 -9.44 -22.99 21.94
CA PHE A 160 -9.37 -22.70 20.52
C PHE A 160 -10.76 -22.48 19.91
N ASP A 161 -11.72 -23.37 20.18
CA ASP A 161 -13.09 -23.27 19.68
C ASP A 161 -13.80 -22.01 20.20
N THR A 162 -13.55 -21.64 21.46
CA THR A 162 -14.09 -20.40 22.06
C THR A 162 -13.53 -19.17 21.37
N ILE A 163 -12.22 -19.13 21.13
CA ILE A 163 -11.54 -18.02 20.44
C ILE A 163 -12.01 -17.96 18.98
N ASN A 164 -12.08 -19.09 18.27
CA ASN A 164 -12.61 -19.17 16.91
C ASN A 164 -14.02 -18.58 16.84
N LYS A 165 -14.93 -19.04 17.71
CA LYS A 165 -16.30 -18.55 17.77
C LYS A 165 -16.39 -17.04 18.02
N PHE A 166 -15.48 -16.47 18.82
CA PHE A 166 -15.42 -15.03 19.01
C PHE A 166 -15.03 -14.31 17.72
N PHE A 167 -14.00 -14.78 17.01
CA PHE A 167 -13.51 -14.11 15.80
C PHE A 167 -14.32 -14.42 14.53
N ASP A 168 -15.10 -15.51 14.51
CA ASP A 168 -15.98 -15.88 13.41
C ASP A 168 -17.27 -15.04 13.40
N ASN A 169 -17.71 -14.57 14.58
CA ASN A 169 -18.80 -13.60 14.67
C ASN A 169 -18.26 -12.18 14.44
N LYS A 170 -18.38 -11.70 13.20
CA LYS A 170 -17.94 -10.35 12.78
C LYS A 170 -18.58 -9.19 13.56
N LEU A 171 -19.70 -9.41 14.25
CA LEU A 171 -20.36 -8.39 15.07
C LEU A 171 -19.69 -8.19 16.44
N ASN A 172 -18.75 -9.06 16.83
CA ASN A 172 -18.00 -8.89 18.06
C ASN A 172 -17.05 -7.70 17.95
N THR A 173 -16.65 -7.17 19.11
CA THR A 173 -15.77 -6.01 19.22
C THR A 173 -14.51 -6.40 19.98
N LEU A 174 -13.35 -6.10 19.42
CA LEU A 174 -12.07 -6.20 20.12
C LEU A 174 -11.94 -5.01 21.06
N GLU A 175 -11.70 -5.27 22.34
CA GLU A 175 -11.46 -4.22 23.34
C GLU A 175 -10.04 -4.32 23.91
N CYS A 176 -9.39 -3.16 24.05
CA CYS A 176 -8.11 -2.98 24.70
C CYS A 176 -8.27 -1.96 25.83
N HIS A 177 -8.04 -2.42 27.05
CA HIS A 177 -8.08 -1.58 28.24
C HIS A 177 -6.69 -0.99 28.45
N PHE A 178 -6.63 0.30 28.74
CA PHE A 178 -5.40 1.08 28.80
C PHE A 178 -5.40 1.92 30.07
N LYS A 179 -4.33 1.83 30.87
CA LYS A 179 -4.21 2.59 32.13
C LYS A 179 -2.90 3.36 32.14
N TRP A 180 -2.99 4.68 32.08
CA TRP A 180 -1.81 5.52 32.11
C TRP A 180 -1.31 5.67 33.55
N LYS A 181 -0.05 5.33 33.82
CA LYS A 181 0.61 5.62 35.11
C LYS A 181 1.43 6.90 35.00
N THR A 182 0.94 8.01 35.55
CA THR A 182 1.72 9.26 35.63
C THR A 182 2.50 9.33 36.95
N SER A 183 3.47 10.25 37.02
CA SER A 183 4.20 10.56 38.27
C SER A 183 3.30 11.11 39.39
N ARG A 184 2.09 11.55 39.05
CA ARG A 184 1.05 12.01 39.96
C ARG A 184 -0.07 10.95 40.03
N LYS A 185 -0.11 10.16 41.12
CA LYS A 185 -1.04 9.02 41.27
C LYS A 185 -2.53 9.38 41.12
N ASP A 186 -2.88 10.63 41.34
CA ASP A 186 -4.20 11.24 41.18
C ASP A 186 -4.62 11.47 39.70
N LEU A 187 -3.67 11.34 38.76
CA LEU A 187 -3.86 11.55 37.32
C LEU A 187 -3.52 10.27 36.54
N ASN A 188 -4.10 9.14 36.93
CA ASN A 188 -3.93 7.87 36.22
C ASN A 188 -5.16 7.56 35.36
N PRO A 189 -5.31 8.18 34.17
CA PRO A 189 -6.51 7.98 33.35
C PRO A 189 -6.58 6.54 32.84
N THR A 190 -7.80 6.00 32.90
CA THR A 190 -8.12 4.70 32.30
C THR A 190 -8.96 4.90 31.04
N ALA A 191 -8.61 4.24 29.95
CA ALA A 191 -9.27 4.31 28.66
C ALA A 191 -9.54 2.90 28.10
N ILE A 192 -10.56 2.78 27.28
CA ILE A 192 -10.85 1.58 26.49
C ILE A 192 -10.85 1.97 25.01
N PHE A 193 -9.97 1.35 24.24
CA PHE A 193 -10.02 1.37 22.78
C PHE A 193 -10.82 0.15 22.32
N SER A 194 -11.76 0.36 21.41
CA SER A 194 -12.61 -0.71 20.90
C SER A 194 -12.82 -0.60 19.40
N ARG A 195 -12.78 -1.75 18.71
CA ARG A 195 -12.94 -1.84 17.26
C ARG A 195 -13.78 -3.06 16.89
N SER A 196 -14.78 -2.86 16.04
CA SER A 196 -15.60 -3.96 15.53
C SER A 196 -14.75 -4.91 14.69
N LEU A 197 -14.95 -6.22 14.82
CA LEU A 197 -14.28 -7.20 13.96
C LEU A 197 -14.72 -7.05 12.50
N GLN A 198 -15.93 -6.53 12.24
CA GLN A 198 -16.44 -6.25 10.90
C GLN A 198 -15.59 -5.21 10.17
N ASP A 199 -15.08 -4.21 10.88
CA ASP A 199 -14.30 -3.09 10.33
C ASP A 199 -12.79 -3.39 10.29
N MET A 200 -12.40 -4.59 10.72
CA MET A 200 -11.02 -5.06 10.72
C MET A 200 -10.74 -5.88 9.47
N PRO A 201 -9.69 -5.54 8.67
CA PRO A 201 -9.24 -6.38 7.58
C PRO A 201 -8.94 -7.81 8.07
N PRO A 202 -9.50 -8.86 7.45
CA PRO A 202 -8.72 -9.96 6.90
C PRO A 202 -7.60 -10.49 7.78
N VAL A 203 -6.42 -10.12 7.31
CA VAL A 203 -5.11 -10.38 7.87
C VAL A 203 -5.00 -9.91 9.32
N GLN A 204 -5.51 -8.71 9.66
CA GLN A 204 -5.49 -8.19 11.03
C GLN A 204 -6.38 -9.02 11.96
N ARG A 205 -7.56 -9.46 11.48
CA ARG A 205 -8.49 -10.31 12.25
C ARG A 205 -7.88 -11.69 12.49
N GLU A 206 -7.24 -12.28 11.48
CA GLU A 206 -6.57 -13.58 11.62
C GLU A 206 -5.35 -13.50 12.53
N ALA A 207 -4.52 -12.47 12.37
CA ALA A 207 -3.42 -12.19 13.30
C ALA A 207 -3.94 -12.01 14.73
N CYS A 208 -5.08 -11.33 14.92
CA CYS A 208 -5.67 -11.16 16.24
C CYS A 208 -6.13 -12.48 16.85
N ARG A 209 -6.76 -13.34 16.05
CA ARG A 209 -7.12 -14.69 16.46
C ARG A 209 -5.89 -15.48 16.87
N ILE A 210 -4.84 -15.50 16.05
CA ILE A 210 -3.56 -16.18 16.33
C ILE A 210 -2.94 -15.64 17.62
N ALA A 211 -2.90 -14.33 17.82
CA ALA A 211 -2.36 -13.71 19.02
C ALA A 211 -3.08 -14.20 20.28
N HIS A 212 -4.42 -14.24 20.26
CA HIS A 212 -5.21 -14.74 21.39
C HIS A 212 -5.02 -16.24 21.61
N LEU A 213 -4.81 -17.02 20.54
CA LEU A 213 -4.49 -18.44 20.64
C LEU A 213 -3.12 -18.65 21.28
N LEU A 214 -2.11 -17.85 20.92
CA LEU A 214 -0.77 -17.94 21.49
C LEU A 214 -0.73 -17.49 22.96
N ASP A 215 -1.42 -16.39 23.27
CA ASP A 215 -1.57 -15.85 24.64
C ASP A 215 -2.30 -16.83 25.57
N ALA A 216 -3.43 -17.40 25.13
CA ALA A 216 -4.22 -18.36 25.92
C ALA A 216 -3.47 -19.66 26.30
N ASN A 217 -2.29 -19.85 25.72
CA ASN A 217 -1.39 -20.99 25.90
C ASN A 217 -0.02 -20.61 26.43
N ASP A 218 0.14 -19.39 26.94
CA ASP A 218 1.36 -18.89 27.57
C ASP A 218 2.58 -18.96 26.63
N ILE A 219 2.36 -18.89 25.30
CA ILE A 219 3.43 -18.89 24.28
C ILE A 219 3.88 -17.47 23.99
N LEU A 220 2.92 -16.54 23.98
CA LEU A 220 3.19 -15.13 23.72
C LEU A 220 3.54 -14.42 25.04
N GLU A 221 4.56 -13.56 25.00
CA GLU A 221 4.90 -12.74 26.16
C GLU A 221 3.82 -11.65 26.38
N ASP A 222 3.36 -11.49 27.63
CA ASP A 222 2.25 -10.58 27.99
C ASP A 222 2.42 -9.17 27.40
N HIS A 223 3.64 -8.61 27.45
CA HIS A 223 3.91 -7.26 26.94
C HIS A 223 3.76 -7.19 25.41
N PHE A 224 4.17 -8.23 24.68
CA PHE A 224 4.03 -8.30 23.23
C PHE A 224 2.57 -8.46 22.83
N PHE A 225 1.82 -9.31 23.54
CA PHE A 225 0.37 -9.45 23.32
C PHE A 225 -0.39 -8.13 23.57
N ASN A 226 -0.03 -7.40 24.63
CA ASN A 226 -0.65 -6.12 24.95
C ASN A 226 -0.30 -5.02 23.94
N ALA A 227 0.97 -4.96 23.50
CA ALA A 227 1.40 -4.07 22.42
C ALA A 227 0.62 -4.37 21.12
N PHE A 228 0.47 -5.65 20.80
CA PHE A 228 -0.28 -6.12 19.66
C PHE A 228 -1.76 -5.71 19.73
N LYS A 229 -2.42 -5.94 20.87
CA LYS A 229 -3.82 -5.54 21.10
C LYS A 229 -4.01 -4.04 21.01
N LEU A 230 -3.08 -3.26 21.56
CA LEU A 230 -3.13 -1.79 21.51
C LEU A 230 -3.04 -1.30 20.07
N ALA A 231 -2.05 -1.77 19.30
CA ALA A 231 -1.88 -1.38 17.90
C ALA A 231 -3.13 -1.66 17.05
N LEU A 232 -3.74 -2.84 17.23
CA LEU A 232 -4.95 -3.23 16.49
C LEU A 232 -6.22 -2.50 16.95
N ALA A 233 -6.40 -2.30 18.25
CA ALA A 233 -7.58 -1.66 18.81
C ALA A 233 -7.54 -0.14 18.60
N TYR A 234 -6.36 0.48 18.62
CA TYR A 234 -6.18 1.91 18.38
C TYR A 234 -6.21 2.26 16.89
N ASN A 235 -5.58 1.44 16.03
CA ASN A 235 -5.56 1.58 14.57
C ASN A 235 -5.32 3.01 14.07
N MET A 236 -4.28 3.68 14.57
CA MET A 236 -3.94 5.07 14.20
C MET A 236 -5.10 6.07 14.44
N GLY A 237 -5.95 5.82 15.42
CA GLY A 237 -7.08 6.68 15.79
C GLY A 237 -8.40 6.28 15.14
N ASP A 238 -8.42 5.30 14.25
CA ASP A 238 -9.64 4.74 13.66
C ASP A 238 -10.24 3.67 14.58
N CYS A 239 -10.73 4.11 15.74
CA CYS A 239 -11.34 3.27 16.76
C CYS A 239 -12.35 4.04 17.63
N ASN A 240 -13.13 3.30 18.42
CA ASN A 240 -13.98 3.88 19.45
C ASN A 240 -13.22 3.98 20.76
N LEU A 241 -13.08 5.19 21.32
CA LEU A 241 -12.46 5.46 22.62
C LEU A 241 -13.52 5.72 23.69
N ARG A 242 -13.37 5.07 24.85
CA ARG A 242 -14.14 5.36 26.07
C ARG A 242 -13.19 5.64 27.24
N VAL A 243 -13.23 6.84 27.81
CA VAL A 243 -12.46 7.19 29.03
C VAL A 243 -13.29 6.84 30.26
N LEU A 244 -12.72 6.09 31.20
CA LEU A 244 -13.43 5.48 32.34
C LEU A 244 -13.26 6.24 33.67
N ASP A 245 -12.07 6.72 34.01
CA ASP A 245 -11.84 7.43 35.28
C ASP A 245 -10.49 8.18 35.30
N GLY A 246 -10.38 9.27 36.09
CA GLY A 246 -9.11 9.98 36.33
C GLY A 246 -8.85 11.29 35.55
N GLY A 247 -9.90 12.06 35.23
CA GLY A 247 -9.73 13.46 34.78
C GLY A 247 -9.64 14.42 35.97
N PRO A 248 -8.83 15.49 35.92
CA PRO A 248 -8.82 16.50 36.97
C PRO A 248 -10.22 17.12 37.09
N GLU A 249 -10.81 17.07 38.29
CA GLU A 249 -11.85 18.03 38.64
C GLU A 249 -11.26 19.44 38.49
N GLY A 250 -11.54 20.07 37.35
CA GLY A 250 -11.10 21.42 37.04
C GLY A 250 -9.96 21.50 36.04
N ASP A 251 -10.15 21.03 34.81
CA ASP A 251 -10.17 21.96 33.67
C ASP A 251 -10.62 21.27 32.38
N ARG A 252 -11.25 22.06 31.51
CA ARG A 252 -11.94 21.68 30.27
C ARG A 252 -10.99 21.11 29.20
N LEU A 253 -10.54 19.88 29.33
CA LEU A 253 -10.06 19.09 28.19
C LEU A 253 -11.24 18.26 27.65
N ASN A 254 -11.70 18.65 26.47
CA ASN A 254 -12.78 17.98 25.74
C ASN A 254 -12.40 16.51 25.45
N LEU A 255 -13.34 15.58 25.33
CA LEU A 255 -13.03 14.20 24.90
C LEU A 255 -12.26 14.16 23.57
N LYS A 256 -12.47 15.16 22.70
CA LYS A 256 -11.68 15.38 21.49
C LYS A 256 -10.19 15.64 21.77
N SER A 257 -9.85 16.44 22.79
CA SER A 257 -8.45 16.69 23.13
C SER A 257 -7.76 15.46 23.73
N TRP A 258 -8.51 14.52 24.34
CA TRP A 258 -7.94 13.23 24.76
C TRP A 258 -7.60 12.32 23.59
N HIS A 259 -8.41 12.32 22.53
CA HIS A 259 -8.08 11.58 21.30
C HIS A 259 -6.80 12.14 20.68
N GLU A 260 -6.69 13.46 20.56
CA GLU A 260 -5.51 14.13 20.00
C GLU A 260 -4.25 13.86 20.83
N VAL A 261 -4.32 14.02 22.15
CA VAL A 261 -3.20 13.78 23.07
C VAL A 261 -2.76 12.31 23.05
N LEU A 262 -3.70 11.36 23.11
CA LEU A 262 -3.36 9.94 23.03
C LEU A 262 -2.81 9.55 21.66
N ALA A 263 -3.36 10.13 20.59
CA ALA A 263 -2.89 9.88 19.25
C ALA A 263 -1.46 10.37 19.03
N GLU A 264 -1.17 11.59 19.49
CA GLU A 264 0.16 12.19 19.43
C GLU A 264 1.16 11.38 20.27
N LEU A 265 0.78 10.92 21.47
CA LEU A 265 1.66 10.12 22.33
C LEU A 265 1.98 8.75 21.73
N LEU A 266 1.01 8.09 21.09
CA LEU A 266 1.22 6.82 20.41
C LEU A 266 2.01 7.00 19.10
N GLN A 267 1.80 8.09 18.37
CA GLN A 267 2.59 8.47 17.20
C GLN A 267 4.06 8.75 17.58
N ASN A 268 4.29 9.53 18.63
CA ASN A 268 5.63 9.90 19.10
C ASN A 268 6.45 8.72 19.63
N ARG A 269 5.79 7.64 20.06
CA ARG A 269 6.43 6.39 20.50
C ARG A 269 6.63 5.37 19.38
N ASN A 270 6.36 5.75 18.13
CA ASN A 270 6.52 4.90 16.95
C ASN A 270 5.83 3.53 17.11
N VAL A 271 4.62 3.52 17.70
CA VAL A 271 3.84 2.29 17.87
C VAL A 271 3.57 1.72 16.47
N PRO A 272 3.85 0.43 16.21
CA PRO A 272 3.63 -0.15 14.90
C PRO A 272 2.16 -0.05 14.48
N THR A 273 1.92 0.15 13.19
CA THR A 273 0.57 0.16 12.64
C THR A 273 -0.10 -1.20 12.81
N ALA A 274 -1.43 -1.22 12.77
CA ALA A 274 -2.21 -2.45 12.80
C ALA A 274 -1.79 -3.46 11.70
N GLY A 275 -1.37 -2.96 10.54
CA GLY A 275 -0.82 -3.79 9.45
C GLY A 275 0.54 -4.40 9.80
N GLN A 276 1.51 -3.57 10.17
CA GLN A 276 2.86 -4.02 10.57
C GLN A 276 2.80 -5.05 11.71
N MET A 277 1.92 -4.81 12.69
CA MET A 277 1.73 -5.69 13.83
C MET A 277 1.06 -7.02 13.43
N ALA A 278 0.16 -7.01 12.45
CA ALA A 278 -0.43 -8.23 11.91
C ALA A 278 0.61 -9.07 11.15
N ASP A 279 1.45 -8.43 10.33
CA ASP A 279 2.55 -9.09 9.61
C ASP A 279 3.53 -9.74 10.61
N GLN A 280 3.94 -8.99 11.64
CA GLN A 280 4.83 -9.50 12.69
C GLN A 280 4.23 -10.71 13.43
N MET A 281 2.92 -10.72 13.69
CA MET A 281 2.26 -11.87 14.32
C MET A 281 2.24 -13.11 13.42
N LEU A 282 2.07 -12.93 12.10
CA LEU A 282 2.16 -14.04 11.15
C LEU A 282 3.59 -14.60 11.08
N GLU A 283 4.61 -13.75 11.20
CA GLU A 283 6.00 -14.20 11.32
C GLU A 283 6.23 -15.00 12.60
N VAL A 284 5.74 -14.53 13.75
CA VAL A 284 5.80 -15.27 15.02
C VAL A 284 5.12 -16.64 14.90
N ALA A 285 3.95 -16.68 14.28
CA ALA A 285 3.23 -17.93 14.02
C ALA A 285 4.08 -18.89 13.16
N ASN A 286 4.74 -18.38 12.12
CA ASN A 286 5.61 -19.15 11.25
C ASN A 286 6.85 -19.67 11.98
N ASP A 287 7.48 -18.85 12.81
CA ASP A 287 8.63 -19.23 13.63
C ASP A 287 8.27 -20.35 14.61
N ILE A 288 7.10 -20.28 15.26
CA ILE A 288 6.60 -21.33 16.15
C ILE A 288 6.38 -22.64 15.39
N MET A 289 5.76 -22.58 14.19
CA MET A 289 5.55 -23.75 13.35
C MET A 289 6.86 -24.40 12.89
N GLN A 290 7.92 -23.61 12.66
CA GLN A 290 9.23 -24.12 12.26
C GLN A 290 10.03 -24.68 13.44
N ALA A 291 10.03 -23.99 14.58
CA ALA A 291 10.78 -24.39 15.77
C ALA A 291 10.17 -25.62 16.46
N HIS A 292 8.83 -25.73 16.42
CA HIS A 292 8.08 -26.75 17.17
C HIS A 292 6.98 -27.40 16.32
N PRO A 293 7.30 -28.06 15.20
CA PRO A 293 6.33 -28.54 14.21
C PRO A 293 5.31 -29.55 14.75
N ASP A 294 5.68 -30.31 15.77
CA ASP A 294 4.83 -31.34 16.39
C ASP A 294 4.10 -30.83 17.65
N SER A 295 4.28 -29.55 18.03
CA SER A 295 3.55 -28.98 19.16
C SER A 295 2.08 -28.79 18.82
N GLU A 296 1.20 -29.00 19.79
CA GLU A 296 -0.25 -28.87 19.61
C GLU A 296 -0.63 -27.48 19.08
N ALA A 297 0.04 -26.41 19.56
CA ALA A 297 -0.14 -25.05 19.06
C ALA A 297 0.32 -24.89 17.61
N ALA A 298 1.48 -25.42 17.23
CA ALA A 298 1.94 -25.37 15.84
C ALA A 298 1.01 -26.15 14.90
N VAL A 299 0.51 -27.31 15.32
CA VAL A 299 -0.47 -28.09 14.54
C VAL A 299 -1.75 -27.29 14.33
N LEU A 300 -2.29 -26.66 15.38
CA LEU A 300 -3.53 -25.89 15.27
C LEU A 300 -3.36 -24.60 14.45
N ILE A 301 -2.24 -23.90 14.60
CA ILE A 301 -1.90 -22.72 13.80
C ILE A 301 -1.69 -23.13 12.33
N LYS A 302 -0.99 -24.24 12.10
CA LYS A 302 -0.77 -24.80 10.76
C LYS A 302 -2.07 -25.23 10.10
N ASP A 303 -2.94 -25.92 10.83
CA ASP A 303 -4.28 -26.28 10.34
C ASP A 303 -5.16 -25.05 10.14
N ARG A 304 -4.92 -23.94 10.84
CA ARG A 304 -5.67 -22.71 10.59
C ARG A 304 -5.16 -21.95 9.36
N LEU A 305 -3.84 -21.77 9.25
CA LEU A 305 -3.20 -21.01 8.18
C LEU A 305 -3.13 -21.79 6.87
N TYR A 306 -2.93 -23.10 6.98
CA TYR A 306 -2.67 -24.00 5.86
C TYR A 306 -3.61 -25.21 5.83
N GLY A 307 -4.58 -25.31 6.75
CA GLY A 307 -5.55 -26.39 6.75
C GLY A 307 -6.35 -26.40 5.46
N GLY A 308 -5.98 -27.36 4.63
CA GLY A 308 -6.53 -27.60 3.31
C GLY A 308 -6.03 -28.93 2.72
N ASN A 309 -5.40 -29.79 3.52
CA ASN A 309 -4.99 -31.13 3.08
C ASN A 309 -6.15 -32.13 2.98
N SER A 310 -7.38 -31.68 3.18
CA SER A 310 -8.59 -32.44 2.91
C SER A 310 -9.39 -31.77 1.80
N TRP A 311 -9.96 -32.60 0.93
CA TRP A 311 -10.98 -32.13 -0.01
C TRP A 311 -12.14 -31.53 0.77
N LEU A 312 -12.55 -30.32 0.39
CA LEU A 312 -13.74 -29.66 0.91
C LEU A 312 -14.95 -30.56 0.67
N LYS A 313 -15.67 -30.95 1.73
CA LYS A 313 -16.89 -31.74 1.62
C LYS A 313 -18.11 -30.83 1.53
N PRO A 314 -19.22 -31.28 0.92
CA PRO A 314 -20.46 -30.50 0.86
C PRO A 314 -20.96 -30.02 2.23
N GLU A 315 -20.69 -30.80 3.28
CA GLU A 315 -21.06 -30.53 4.68
C GLU A 315 -20.33 -29.31 5.25
N ASP A 316 -19.09 -29.06 4.79
CA ASP A 316 -18.21 -28.01 5.29
C ASP A 316 -18.52 -26.63 4.65
N ILE A 317 -19.26 -26.62 3.54
CA ILE A 317 -19.48 -25.43 2.71
C ILE A 317 -20.24 -24.33 3.46
N PRO A 318 -21.39 -24.57 4.14
CA PRO A 318 -22.21 -23.51 4.72
C PRO A 318 -21.49 -22.62 5.74
N GLU A 319 -20.52 -23.17 6.47
CA GLU A 319 -19.74 -22.45 7.49
C GLU A 319 -18.38 -21.95 6.97
N SER A 320 -18.07 -22.22 5.70
CA SER A 320 -16.79 -21.83 5.07
C SER A 320 -16.91 -20.54 4.24
N ILE A 321 -15.75 -19.97 3.91
CA ILE A 321 -15.63 -18.87 2.93
C ILE A 321 -16.16 -19.23 1.52
N PHE A 322 -16.43 -20.51 1.27
CA PHE A 322 -16.95 -21.01 0.00
C PHE A 322 -18.47 -21.15 -0.05
N GLY A 323 -19.16 -21.02 1.08
CA GLY A 323 -20.62 -21.10 1.18
C GLY A 323 -21.35 -19.77 1.09
N ASP A 324 -20.64 -18.65 1.24
CA ASP A 324 -21.23 -17.32 1.23
C ASP A 324 -21.58 -16.85 -0.19
N GLN A 325 -22.88 -16.73 -0.46
CA GLN A 325 -23.48 -16.30 -1.73
C GLN A 325 -23.79 -14.80 -1.76
N ASN A 326 -23.16 -14.01 -0.89
CA ASN A 326 -23.30 -12.56 -0.90
C ASN A 326 -22.97 -11.95 -2.27
N SER A 327 -23.56 -10.78 -2.54
CA SER A 327 -23.45 -10.12 -3.84
C SER A 327 -22.01 -9.79 -4.27
N GLY A 328 -21.02 -9.84 -3.37
CA GLY A 328 -19.61 -9.63 -3.70
C GLY A 328 -18.77 -10.89 -3.95
N SER A 329 -19.32 -12.09 -3.78
CA SER A 329 -18.55 -13.33 -3.88
C SER A 329 -18.22 -13.69 -5.33
N LEU A 330 -17.02 -14.23 -5.55
CA LEU A 330 -16.58 -14.70 -6.86
C LEU A 330 -17.06 -16.14 -7.11
N ILE A 331 -17.68 -16.38 -8.25
CA ILE A 331 -18.16 -17.72 -8.63
C ILE A 331 -16.96 -18.56 -9.06
N LEU A 332 -16.76 -19.69 -8.38
CA LEU A 332 -15.76 -20.70 -8.73
C LEU A 332 -16.34 -21.72 -9.72
N GLY A 333 -17.63 -22.04 -9.60
CA GLY A 333 -18.31 -22.96 -10.49
C GLY A 333 -19.29 -23.86 -9.72
N PRO A 334 -20.05 -24.73 -10.41
CA PRO A 334 -21.01 -25.59 -9.77
C PRO A 334 -20.33 -26.64 -8.87
N LEU A 335 -20.89 -26.87 -7.68
CA LEU A 335 -20.50 -28.00 -6.85
C LEU A 335 -21.07 -29.28 -7.46
N GLU A 336 -20.18 -30.23 -7.75
CA GLU A 336 -20.53 -31.49 -8.41
C GLU A 336 -21.68 -32.22 -7.70
N GLY A 337 -22.66 -32.69 -8.49
CA GLY A 337 -23.84 -33.40 -7.95
C GLY A 337 -24.90 -32.50 -7.29
N THR A 338 -24.73 -31.17 -7.31
CA THR A 338 -25.70 -30.22 -6.76
C THR A 338 -26.06 -29.12 -7.76
N ALA A 339 -27.12 -28.36 -7.46
CA ALA A 339 -27.50 -27.16 -8.21
C ALA A 339 -26.81 -25.88 -7.67
N THR A 340 -25.99 -26.01 -6.62
CA THR A 340 -25.39 -24.89 -5.90
C THR A 340 -24.06 -24.52 -6.54
N ASP A 341 -23.84 -23.22 -6.77
CA ASP A 341 -22.53 -22.72 -7.16
C ASP A 341 -21.62 -22.57 -5.93
N LEU A 342 -20.38 -23.02 -6.06
CA LEU A 342 -19.34 -22.70 -5.11
C LEU A 342 -18.87 -21.28 -5.38
N CYS A 343 -18.89 -20.47 -4.33
CA CYS A 343 -18.45 -19.09 -4.37
C CYS A 343 -17.15 -18.93 -3.57
N TYR A 344 -16.51 -17.79 -3.69
CA TYR A 344 -15.39 -17.39 -2.86
C TYR A 344 -15.65 -15.98 -2.35
N SER A 345 -15.84 -15.88 -1.05
CA SER A 345 -16.08 -14.62 -0.32
C SER A 345 -14.87 -14.16 0.50
N GLY A 346 -13.73 -14.85 0.34
CA GLY A 346 -12.49 -14.49 1.02
C GLY A 346 -11.82 -13.27 0.40
N GLU A 347 -10.82 -12.73 1.11
CA GLU A 347 -10.08 -11.53 0.68
C GLU A 347 -8.80 -11.84 -0.12
N GLY A 348 -8.47 -13.13 -0.26
CA GLY A 348 -7.33 -13.56 -1.04
C GLY A 348 -7.54 -13.39 -2.54
N SER A 349 -6.43 -13.35 -3.28
CA SER A 349 -6.46 -13.40 -4.74
C SER A 349 -6.74 -14.83 -5.23
N LEU A 350 -7.51 -14.95 -6.32
CA LEU A 350 -7.75 -16.23 -6.97
C LEU A 350 -6.80 -16.42 -8.16
N ILE A 351 -6.16 -17.59 -8.21
CA ILE A 351 -5.39 -18.04 -9.37
C ILE A 351 -6.10 -19.21 -10.04
N THR A 352 -6.39 -19.08 -11.34
CA THR A 352 -6.95 -20.17 -12.15
C THR A 352 -5.87 -20.76 -13.04
N ILE A 353 -5.49 -22.00 -12.76
CA ILE A 353 -4.52 -22.77 -13.55
C ILE A 353 -5.30 -23.68 -14.51
N ALA A 354 -5.23 -23.38 -15.81
CA ALA A 354 -5.99 -24.10 -16.82
C ALA A 354 -5.26 -24.11 -18.18
N PRO A 355 -5.16 -25.25 -18.89
CA PRO A 355 -4.61 -25.30 -20.24
C PRO A 355 -5.38 -24.44 -21.24
N SER A 356 -4.76 -24.08 -22.36
CA SER A 356 -5.45 -23.36 -23.44
C SER A 356 -6.65 -24.14 -23.97
N GLY A 357 -7.77 -23.44 -24.19
CA GLY A 357 -9.00 -24.02 -24.75
C GLY A 357 -9.93 -24.72 -23.74
N THR A 358 -9.56 -24.78 -22.46
CA THR A 358 -10.37 -25.42 -21.41
C THR A 358 -11.48 -24.55 -20.83
N GLY A 359 -11.64 -23.33 -21.36
CA GLY A 359 -12.74 -22.44 -20.99
C GLY A 359 -12.46 -21.49 -19.84
N LYS A 360 -11.19 -21.19 -19.46
CA LYS A 360 -10.85 -20.19 -18.42
C LYS A 360 -11.68 -18.90 -18.51
N THR A 361 -11.78 -18.30 -19.70
CA THR A 361 -12.59 -17.09 -19.88
C THR A 361 -14.08 -17.39 -19.76
N GLN A 362 -14.56 -18.46 -20.40
CA GLN A 362 -15.99 -18.77 -20.51
C GLN A 362 -16.61 -19.24 -19.19
N CYS A 363 -15.87 -20.00 -18.39
CA CYS A 363 -16.36 -20.64 -17.19
C CYS A 363 -16.07 -19.82 -15.92
N HIS A 364 -15.02 -19.00 -15.90
CA HIS A 364 -14.67 -18.19 -14.73
C HIS A 364 -14.81 -16.68 -14.97
N VAL A 365 -14.17 -16.14 -16.01
CA VAL A 365 -14.10 -14.67 -16.17
C VAL A 365 -15.47 -14.07 -16.53
N LEU A 366 -16.14 -14.59 -17.56
CA LEU A 366 -17.42 -14.02 -18.00
C LEU A 366 -18.53 -14.12 -16.95
N PRO A 367 -18.73 -15.26 -16.25
CA PRO A 367 -19.75 -15.34 -15.20
C PRO A 367 -19.51 -14.34 -14.07
N ASN A 368 -18.25 -14.15 -13.66
CA ASN A 368 -17.89 -13.16 -12.64
C ASN A 368 -18.10 -11.72 -13.13
N LEU A 369 -17.77 -11.38 -14.38
CA LEU A 369 -18.05 -10.06 -14.93
C LEU A 369 -19.55 -9.73 -15.03
N LEU A 370 -20.40 -10.75 -15.17
CA LEU A 370 -21.86 -10.61 -15.24
C LEU A 370 -22.55 -10.75 -13.87
N ASN A 371 -21.80 -11.05 -12.81
CA ASN A 371 -22.36 -11.22 -11.47
C ASN A 371 -21.78 -10.24 -10.44
N TYR A 372 -20.50 -9.92 -10.53
CA TYR A 372 -19.83 -9.04 -9.60
C TYR A 372 -20.36 -7.60 -9.73
N PRO A 373 -20.92 -7.02 -8.65
CA PRO A 373 -21.64 -5.75 -8.67
C PRO A 373 -20.69 -4.56 -8.53
N GLY A 374 -19.41 -4.79 -8.23
CA GLY A 374 -18.41 -3.75 -8.06
C GLY A 374 -17.69 -3.38 -9.36
N PRO A 375 -16.80 -2.36 -9.30
CA PRO A 375 -15.92 -2.01 -10.40
C PRO A 375 -14.94 -3.15 -10.71
N VAL A 376 -14.57 -3.29 -11.98
CA VAL A 376 -13.62 -4.32 -12.44
C VAL A 376 -12.71 -3.73 -13.50
N VAL A 377 -11.41 -4.01 -13.40
CA VAL A 377 -10.41 -3.74 -14.45
C VAL A 377 -10.04 -5.09 -15.09
N VAL A 378 -10.13 -5.17 -16.43
CA VAL A 378 -9.91 -6.43 -17.16
C VAL A 378 -8.82 -6.24 -18.21
N LEU A 379 -7.77 -7.06 -18.14
CA LEU A 379 -6.81 -7.20 -19.23
C LEU A 379 -7.40 -8.14 -20.29
N ASP A 380 -8.04 -7.56 -21.30
CA ASP A 380 -8.77 -8.29 -22.34
C ASP A 380 -8.02 -8.30 -23.68
N VAL A 381 -6.98 -9.13 -23.77
CA VAL A 381 -6.09 -9.21 -24.95
C VAL A 381 -6.87 -9.55 -26.24
N LYS A 382 -7.99 -10.27 -26.15
CA LYS A 382 -8.79 -10.71 -27.31
C LYS A 382 -10.06 -9.88 -27.54
N GLY A 383 -10.42 -8.98 -26.64
CA GLY A 383 -11.66 -8.19 -26.70
C GLY A 383 -12.94 -8.96 -26.33
N GLU A 384 -12.84 -10.27 -26.05
CA GLU A 384 -14.02 -11.10 -25.86
C GLU A 384 -14.79 -10.79 -24.57
N CYS A 385 -14.11 -10.27 -23.54
CA CYS A 385 -14.76 -9.90 -22.29
C CYS A 385 -15.59 -8.63 -22.50
N TYR A 386 -15.02 -7.63 -23.17
CA TYR A 386 -15.72 -6.40 -23.50
C TYR A 386 -16.94 -6.67 -24.38
N ASP A 387 -16.77 -7.37 -25.49
CA ASP A 387 -17.85 -7.62 -26.46
C ASP A 387 -19.06 -8.33 -25.85
N LYS A 388 -18.79 -9.23 -24.90
CA LYS A 388 -19.78 -10.08 -24.26
C LYS A 388 -20.44 -9.46 -23.03
N THR A 389 -19.77 -8.54 -22.34
CA THR A 389 -20.21 -8.08 -21.00
C THR A 389 -20.43 -6.58 -20.90
N ALA A 390 -19.87 -5.76 -21.80
CA ALA A 390 -19.90 -4.31 -21.67
C ALA A 390 -21.32 -3.74 -21.62
N LYS A 391 -22.23 -4.23 -22.48
CA LYS A 391 -23.62 -3.78 -22.48
C LYS A 391 -24.30 -4.07 -21.15
N TRP A 392 -24.26 -5.33 -20.70
CA TRP A 392 -24.84 -5.74 -19.42
C TRP A 392 -24.26 -4.92 -18.25
N ARG A 393 -22.94 -4.77 -18.18
CA ARG A 393 -22.30 -3.99 -17.11
C ARG A 393 -22.67 -2.51 -17.17
N SER A 394 -22.82 -1.92 -18.36
CA SER A 394 -23.27 -0.53 -18.51
C SER A 394 -24.70 -0.29 -18.02
N GLU A 395 -25.57 -1.28 -18.19
CA GLU A 395 -26.99 -1.20 -17.79
C GLU A 395 -27.21 -1.55 -16.31
N ASN A 396 -26.38 -2.41 -15.74
CA ASN A 396 -26.64 -3.01 -14.42
C ASN A 396 -25.63 -2.62 -13.33
N VAL A 397 -24.45 -2.11 -13.69
CA VAL A 397 -23.37 -1.83 -12.72
C VAL A 397 -22.90 -0.37 -12.79
N GLY A 398 -22.51 0.10 -13.98
CA GLY A 398 -21.99 1.45 -14.15
C GLY A 398 -21.22 1.65 -15.45
N PRO A 399 -20.61 2.83 -15.66
CA PRO A 399 -19.91 3.17 -16.90
C PRO A 399 -18.84 2.13 -17.29
N VAL A 400 -18.75 1.82 -18.58
CA VAL A 400 -17.77 0.87 -19.13
C VAL A 400 -16.89 1.57 -20.14
N TYR A 401 -15.59 1.58 -19.88
CA TYR A 401 -14.56 2.14 -20.77
C TYR A 401 -13.72 1.02 -21.37
N ARG A 402 -13.38 1.15 -22.66
CA ARG A 402 -12.44 0.27 -23.35
C ARG A 402 -11.21 1.08 -23.70
N PHE A 403 -10.05 0.67 -23.22
CA PHE A 403 -8.77 1.24 -23.64
C PHE A 403 -8.07 0.25 -24.58
N ALA A 404 -8.05 0.59 -25.87
CA ALA A 404 -7.47 -0.19 -26.95
C ALA A 404 -6.67 0.76 -27.86
N PRO A 405 -5.39 1.05 -27.55
CA PRO A 405 -4.63 2.11 -28.21
C PRO A 405 -4.44 1.91 -29.72
N PHE A 406 -4.58 0.68 -30.22
CA PHE A 406 -4.51 0.37 -31.66
C PHE A 406 -5.87 0.46 -32.39
N ASP A 407 -6.95 0.72 -31.65
CA ASP A 407 -8.31 0.89 -32.17
C ASP A 407 -8.85 2.26 -31.74
N SER A 408 -8.27 3.31 -32.33
CA SER A 408 -8.53 4.72 -32.00
C SER A 408 -10.01 5.12 -32.13
N ASP A 409 -10.78 4.44 -32.99
CA ASP A 409 -12.18 4.79 -33.24
C ASP A 409 -13.14 4.23 -32.18
N ASN A 410 -12.72 3.19 -31.44
CA ASN A 410 -13.55 2.52 -30.43
C ASN A 410 -12.83 2.38 -29.07
N SER A 411 -11.83 3.23 -28.82
CA SER A 411 -11.08 3.31 -27.56
C SER A 411 -11.40 4.61 -26.83
N ALA A 412 -11.50 4.54 -25.51
CA ALA A 412 -11.36 5.68 -24.64
C ALA A 412 -9.93 6.24 -24.76
N CYS A 413 -9.78 7.54 -24.47
CA CYS A 413 -8.49 8.18 -24.34
C CYS A 413 -8.01 8.06 -22.90
N PHE A 414 -6.69 7.88 -22.72
CA PHE A 414 -6.04 7.88 -21.42
C PHE A 414 -4.81 8.77 -21.50
N ASN A 415 -4.71 9.74 -20.59
CA ASN A 415 -3.51 10.55 -20.42
C ASN A 415 -2.89 10.21 -19.06
N PRO A 416 -1.74 9.53 -19.00
CA PRO A 416 -1.10 9.21 -17.72
C PRO A 416 -0.68 10.47 -16.95
N LEU A 417 -0.42 11.60 -17.63
CA LEU A 417 -0.05 12.86 -16.97
C LEU A 417 -1.23 13.48 -16.20
N SER A 418 -2.47 13.06 -16.46
CA SER A 418 -3.65 13.53 -15.72
C SER A 418 -3.64 13.13 -14.24
N PHE A 419 -2.83 12.13 -13.87
CA PHE A 419 -2.60 11.75 -12.48
C PHE A 419 -1.71 12.76 -11.73
N VAL A 420 -0.84 13.47 -12.45
CA VAL A 420 0.16 14.36 -11.86
C VAL A 420 -0.48 15.72 -11.54
N ARG A 421 -0.48 16.09 -10.26
CA ARG A 421 -1.02 17.39 -9.82
C ARG A 421 -0.09 18.52 -10.24
N ASN A 422 -0.65 19.62 -10.73
CA ASN A 422 0.09 20.85 -11.04
C ASN A 422 0.32 21.74 -9.79
N ASP A 423 0.47 21.12 -8.62
CA ASP A 423 0.84 21.83 -7.41
C ASP A 423 2.36 21.71 -7.24
N PRO A 424 3.12 22.82 -7.09
CA PRO A 424 4.56 22.77 -6.90
C PRO A 424 5.02 21.87 -5.73
N GLU A 425 4.17 21.63 -4.73
CA GLU A 425 4.46 20.73 -3.61
C GLU A 425 4.37 19.25 -4.00
N TYR A 426 3.48 18.88 -4.92
CA TYR A 426 3.18 17.47 -5.25
C TYR A 426 3.71 17.01 -6.61
N VAL A 427 3.84 17.92 -7.58
CA VAL A 427 4.13 17.61 -8.99
C VAL A 427 5.39 16.76 -9.16
N TRP A 428 6.41 16.97 -8.32
CA TRP A 428 7.65 16.20 -8.37
C TRP A 428 7.45 14.74 -7.94
N GLU A 429 6.77 14.54 -6.82
CA GLU A 429 6.52 13.20 -6.25
C GLU A 429 5.57 12.41 -7.15
N ASP A 430 4.51 13.05 -7.63
CA ASP A 430 3.56 12.44 -8.57
C ASP A 430 4.24 12.06 -9.90
N ALA A 431 5.11 12.93 -10.43
CA ALA A 431 5.88 12.64 -11.63
C ALA A 431 6.86 11.47 -11.43
N ALA A 432 7.58 11.45 -10.31
CA ALA A 432 8.51 10.37 -9.98
C ALA A 432 7.78 9.04 -9.85
N PHE A 433 6.66 9.04 -9.13
CA PHE A 433 5.80 7.87 -8.98
C PHE A 433 5.27 7.37 -10.33
N LEU A 434 4.85 8.28 -11.22
CA LEU A 434 4.43 7.91 -12.57
C LEU A 434 5.57 7.30 -13.38
N VAL A 435 6.78 7.85 -13.30
CA VAL A 435 7.96 7.32 -14.00
C VAL A 435 8.30 5.90 -13.54
N ASP A 436 8.21 5.63 -12.23
CA ASP A 436 8.43 4.29 -11.71
C ASP A 436 7.37 3.28 -12.18
N MET A 437 6.13 3.72 -12.40
CA MET A 437 5.09 2.89 -13.03
C MET A 437 5.33 2.66 -14.53
N LEU A 438 5.88 3.65 -15.25
CA LEU A 438 6.14 3.58 -16.69
C LEU A 438 7.38 2.75 -17.03
N LEU A 439 8.41 2.79 -16.18
CA LEU A 439 9.71 2.17 -16.43
C LEU A 439 9.98 1.01 -15.46
N VAL A 440 9.83 -0.22 -15.98
CA VAL A 440 10.23 -1.44 -15.26
C VAL A 440 11.72 -1.69 -15.44
N THR A 441 12.49 -1.48 -14.37
CA THR A 441 13.94 -1.73 -14.27
C THR A 441 14.24 -3.17 -14.68
N GLN A 442 15.08 -3.38 -15.71
CA GLN A 442 15.40 -4.72 -16.23
C GLN A 442 16.77 -5.22 -15.76
N ASN A 443 17.65 -4.33 -15.30
CA ASN A 443 19.06 -4.65 -15.06
C ASN A 443 19.52 -4.20 -13.68
N GLU A 444 19.58 -5.13 -12.73
CA GLU A 444 20.04 -4.87 -11.36
C GLU A 444 21.55 -4.58 -11.26
N LYS A 445 22.33 -4.90 -12.30
CA LYS A 445 23.80 -4.87 -12.23
C LYS A 445 24.44 -3.52 -12.53
N ASP A 446 23.74 -2.58 -13.16
CA ASP A 446 24.24 -1.22 -13.41
C ASP A 446 23.10 -0.19 -13.43
N PRO A 447 22.49 0.08 -12.25
CA PRO A 447 21.26 0.86 -12.15
C PRO A 447 21.47 2.35 -12.47
N THR A 448 22.72 2.82 -12.52
CA THR A 448 23.06 4.25 -12.64
C THR A 448 22.45 4.90 -13.89
N TRP A 449 22.44 4.18 -15.02
CA TRP A 449 21.89 4.68 -16.28
C TRP A 449 20.36 4.72 -16.24
N GLU A 450 19.73 3.67 -15.72
CA GLU A 450 18.27 3.58 -15.60
C GLU A 450 17.75 4.62 -14.60
N GLU A 451 18.45 4.84 -13.48
CA GLU A 451 18.11 5.88 -12.50
C GLU A 451 18.28 7.29 -13.09
N SER A 452 19.32 7.52 -13.88
CA SER A 452 19.52 8.80 -14.56
C SER A 452 18.44 9.06 -15.61
N ALA A 453 18.02 8.03 -16.36
CA ALA A 453 16.92 8.11 -17.33
C ALA A 453 15.58 8.38 -16.63
N LYS A 454 15.29 7.69 -15.52
CA LYS A 454 14.12 7.96 -14.67
C LYS A 454 14.11 9.41 -14.20
N ASN A 455 15.23 9.89 -13.64
CA ASN A 455 15.34 11.27 -13.19
C ASN A 455 15.09 12.30 -14.31
N LEU A 456 15.60 12.04 -15.52
CA LEU A 456 15.35 12.91 -16.67
C LEU A 456 13.87 12.91 -17.03
N LEU A 457 13.25 11.73 -17.13
CA LEU A 457 11.84 11.60 -17.48
C LEU A 457 10.94 12.27 -16.43
N THR A 458 11.28 12.14 -15.15
CA THR A 458 10.58 12.82 -14.04
C THR A 458 10.65 14.33 -14.21
N CYS A 459 11.82 14.88 -14.58
CA CYS A 459 11.98 16.31 -14.82
C CYS A 459 11.09 16.78 -15.98
N ILE A 460 11.11 16.05 -17.10
CA ILE A 460 10.33 16.43 -18.29
C ILE A 460 8.83 16.36 -18.00
N ILE A 461 8.36 15.33 -17.29
CA ILE A 461 6.95 15.22 -16.89
C ILE A 461 6.55 16.35 -15.94
N ALA A 462 7.33 16.60 -14.89
CA ALA A 462 7.04 17.66 -13.93
C ALA A 462 7.02 19.04 -14.61
N TRP A 463 7.99 19.30 -15.51
CA TRP A 463 8.01 20.50 -16.33
C TRP A 463 6.76 20.61 -17.22
N ALA A 464 6.42 19.55 -17.97
CA ALA A 464 5.28 19.58 -18.87
C ALA A 464 3.99 19.90 -18.11
N VAL A 465 3.75 19.25 -16.96
CA VAL A 465 2.57 19.49 -16.12
C VAL A 465 2.56 20.88 -15.51
N THR A 466 3.74 21.43 -15.17
CA THR A 466 3.86 22.77 -14.57
C THR A 466 3.55 23.89 -15.57
N TYR A 467 4.08 23.77 -16.79
CA TYR A 467 4.15 24.90 -17.74
C TYR A 467 3.30 24.74 -18.99
N LYS A 468 2.79 23.54 -19.30
CA LYS A 468 1.92 23.31 -20.46
C LYS A 468 0.47 23.18 -20.01
N GLU A 469 -0.43 23.70 -20.83
CA GLU A 469 -1.86 23.50 -20.63
C GLU A 469 -2.25 22.10 -21.09
N ALA A 470 -2.76 21.27 -20.17
CA ALA A 470 -3.24 19.91 -20.42
C ALA A 470 -2.26 19.03 -21.23
N PRO A 471 -1.00 18.89 -20.80
CA PRO A 471 0.00 18.12 -21.54
C PRO A 471 -0.38 16.64 -21.61
N GLY A 472 -0.20 16.01 -22.76
CA GLY A 472 -0.09 14.58 -22.88
C GLY A 472 1.35 14.11 -23.02
N LEU A 473 1.53 12.82 -23.28
CA LEU A 473 2.85 12.24 -23.49
C LEU A 473 3.57 12.80 -24.72
N GLU A 474 2.85 13.44 -25.65
CA GLU A 474 3.47 14.12 -26.79
C GLU A 474 4.44 15.22 -26.33
N ALA A 475 4.09 16.02 -25.33
CA ALA A 475 4.97 17.07 -24.81
C ALA A 475 6.26 16.48 -24.20
N VAL A 476 6.15 15.31 -23.58
CA VAL A 476 7.28 14.59 -23.00
C VAL A 476 8.17 14.01 -24.10
N LEU A 477 7.57 13.37 -25.10
CA LEU A 477 8.27 12.79 -26.24
C LEU A 477 8.94 13.85 -27.11
N ASP A 478 8.35 15.04 -27.25
CA ASP A 478 8.95 16.16 -27.97
C ASP A 478 10.26 16.59 -27.31
N VAL A 479 10.30 16.72 -25.98
CA VAL A 479 11.52 17.05 -25.24
C VAL A 479 12.58 15.96 -25.35
N LEU A 480 12.19 14.69 -25.21
CA LEU A 480 13.10 13.55 -25.41
C LEU A 480 13.64 13.50 -26.85
N GLY A 481 12.81 13.86 -27.83
CA GLY A 481 13.18 14.01 -29.24
C GLY A 481 14.04 15.25 -29.54
N GLY A 482 14.36 16.06 -28.53
CA GLY A 482 15.19 17.25 -28.62
C GLY A 482 14.44 18.52 -29.03
N LEU A 483 13.12 18.46 -29.19
CA LEU A 483 12.27 19.63 -29.41
C LEU A 483 12.03 20.31 -28.07
N HIS A 484 11.99 21.64 -28.01
CA HIS A 484 11.72 22.36 -26.77
C HIS A 484 12.73 22.09 -25.62
N TRP A 485 13.89 21.49 -25.89
CA TRP A 485 14.89 21.20 -24.84
C TRP A 485 15.35 22.45 -24.09
N ASP A 486 15.63 23.53 -24.83
CA ASP A 486 16.04 24.80 -24.23
C ASP A 486 14.92 25.43 -23.41
N GLU A 487 13.67 25.30 -23.87
CA GLU A 487 12.48 25.76 -23.15
C GLU A 487 12.30 24.96 -21.85
N PHE A 488 12.39 23.64 -21.92
CA PHE A 488 12.39 22.72 -20.78
C PHE A 488 13.44 23.12 -19.74
N ILE A 489 14.70 23.27 -20.15
CA ILE A 489 15.78 23.64 -19.22
C ILE A 489 15.53 25.04 -18.65
N ASN A 490 15.21 26.04 -19.48
CA ASN A 490 15.05 27.42 -19.01
C ASN A 490 13.88 27.57 -18.03
N GLU A 491 12.71 27.01 -18.35
CA GLU A 491 11.54 27.07 -17.47
C GLU A 491 11.73 26.23 -16.21
N SER A 492 12.39 25.06 -16.30
CA SER A 492 12.74 24.27 -15.11
C SER A 492 13.68 25.03 -14.15
N LEU A 493 14.56 25.88 -14.68
CA LEU A 493 15.53 26.64 -13.91
C LEU A 493 15.01 27.96 -13.37
N THR A 494 14.13 28.63 -14.12
CA THR A 494 13.77 30.04 -13.89
C THR A 494 12.28 30.30 -13.75
N GLY A 495 11.42 29.32 -14.03
CA GLY A 495 9.98 29.49 -13.96
C GLY A 495 9.49 29.66 -12.52
N GLU A 496 8.51 30.55 -12.36
CA GLU A 496 7.99 31.02 -11.07
C GLU A 496 7.40 29.89 -10.21
N ASN A 497 6.87 28.85 -10.87
CA ASN A 497 6.25 27.68 -10.22
C ASN A 497 7.15 26.44 -10.23
N SER A 498 8.45 26.57 -10.52
CA SER A 498 9.33 25.42 -10.63
C SER A 498 9.57 24.75 -9.27
N PRO A 499 9.26 23.45 -9.11
CA PRO A 499 9.62 22.71 -7.91
C PRO A 499 11.13 22.72 -7.72
N ARG A 500 11.60 22.87 -6.47
CA ARG A 500 13.04 22.92 -6.16
C ARG A 500 13.79 21.70 -6.71
N GLN A 501 13.16 20.54 -6.67
CA GLN A 501 13.71 19.28 -7.16
C GLN A 501 13.88 19.30 -8.69
N LEU A 502 12.89 19.85 -9.41
CA LEU A 502 12.96 20.07 -10.86
C LEU A 502 14.14 20.98 -11.20
N THR A 503 14.27 22.12 -10.53
CA THR A 503 15.39 23.05 -10.72
C THR A 503 16.75 22.40 -10.45
N ARG A 504 16.89 21.64 -9.35
CA ARG A 504 18.15 20.98 -8.99
C ARG A 504 18.57 19.95 -10.03
N ARG A 505 17.62 19.14 -10.51
CA ARG A 505 17.90 18.07 -11.48
C ARG A 505 18.11 18.63 -12.89
N ALA A 506 17.36 19.65 -13.30
CA ALA A 506 17.59 20.36 -14.55
C ALA A 506 19.00 20.98 -14.61
N ASN A 507 19.49 21.57 -13.50
CA ASN A 507 20.87 22.06 -13.41
C ASN A 507 21.88 20.93 -13.63
N ALA A 508 21.69 19.77 -13.01
CA ALA A 508 22.58 18.63 -13.19
C ALA A 508 22.62 18.14 -14.65
N PHE A 509 21.48 18.13 -15.36
CA PHE A 509 21.44 17.78 -16.78
C PHE A 509 22.08 18.84 -17.68
N LEU A 510 21.96 20.13 -17.33
CA LEU A 510 22.65 21.22 -18.03
C LEU A 510 24.18 21.09 -17.86
N GLU A 511 24.67 20.91 -16.64
CA GLU A 511 26.11 20.71 -16.37
C GLU A 511 26.66 19.48 -17.11
N MET A 512 25.88 18.39 -17.16
CA MET A 512 26.27 17.17 -17.87
C MET A 512 26.36 17.37 -19.39
N THR A 513 25.57 18.27 -19.96
CA THR A 513 25.65 18.63 -21.38
C THR A 513 27.02 19.21 -21.73
N GLU A 514 27.60 20.00 -20.82
CA GLU A 514 28.89 20.68 -21.02
C GLU A 514 30.08 19.80 -20.64
N THR A 515 29.95 19.03 -19.55
CA THR A 515 31.08 18.32 -18.93
C THR A 515 31.17 16.85 -19.30
N ALA A 516 30.06 16.20 -19.67
CA ALA A 516 29.99 14.77 -19.92
C ALA A 516 29.01 14.39 -21.05
N PRO A 517 29.24 14.84 -22.29
CA PRO A 517 28.30 14.64 -23.41
C PRO A 517 28.04 13.16 -23.75
N LYS A 518 29.02 12.27 -23.51
CA LYS A 518 28.83 10.82 -23.69
C LYS A 518 27.89 10.22 -22.63
N GLN A 519 27.89 10.74 -21.41
CA GLN A 519 26.97 10.31 -20.37
C GLN A 519 25.55 10.78 -20.70
N ARG A 520 25.39 12.03 -21.13
CA ARG A 520 24.10 12.53 -21.63
C ARG A 520 23.55 11.65 -22.76
N GLN A 521 24.39 11.29 -23.73
CA GLN A 521 23.99 10.41 -24.84
C GLN A 521 23.68 8.97 -24.38
N GLY A 522 24.20 8.51 -23.25
CA GLY A 522 23.85 7.21 -22.69
C GLY A 522 22.54 7.21 -21.89
N ILE A 523 22.08 8.38 -21.44
CA ILE A 523 20.84 8.56 -20.67
C ILE A 523 19.64 8.77 -21.60
N LEU A 524 19.83 9.54 -22.68
CA LEU A 524 18.87 9.70 -23.78
C LEU A 524 18.87 8.46 -24.67
#